data_AF-A0AAN5CPP3-F1
#
_entry.id   AF-A0AAN5CPP3-F1
#
_cell.length_a   1.000
_cell.length_b   1.000
_cell.length_c   1.000
_cell.angle_alpha   90.00
_cell.angle_beta   90.00
_cell.angle_gamma   90.00
#
_symmetry.space_group_name_H-M   'P 1'
#
loop_
_entity.id
_entity.type
_entity.pdbx_description
1 polymer ?
#
loop_
_entity_poly.entity_id
_entity_poly.type
_entity_poly.pdbx_seq_one_letter_code
_entity_poly.pdbx_strand_id
1 'polypeptide(L)'
;MGRAQRKSRKKMNKMDGSCLRDPTANAYKETPATHNRDPSTEDQEMPKGVRELLKRIEEGKQKGTIKRTFPKKKDKITSSLAAVGIQKKSRESIKVAIGRMHDKINREVDEARIKAKAGVAGKDMKEIANEYKQMDEVARAKREAKLLKRKKEEEEKFGKARDKTMKRLQMIEEERVKDGSKAGRKKMNRVNREREKRKEERIIMEKETMLDAKEVIDFGERYDAPPTFKGKLKTRIDPLSAKAGAKSTLLVHAMLGEKRKREEGETVVDIPSSETSKKEKKEPMSALMIAERQRVIDAYRKGKREKNGVGVKALKDTIDL
;
A
#
# COMPACT_ATOMS: atom_id res chain seq x y z
N MET A 1 -20.20 -39.30 34.63
CA MET A 1 -21.53 -38.90 34.14
C MET A 1 -22.29 -38.19 35.26
N GLY A 2 -22.44 -36.87 35.19
CA GLY A 2 -23.15 -36.09 36.21
C GLY A 2 -24.66 -36.09 35.99
N ARG A 3 -25.43 -36.61 36.95
CA ARG A 3 -26.91 -36.53 36.93
C ARG A 3 -27.35 -35.10 37.22
N ALA A 4 -28.12 -34.51 36.30
CA ALA A 4 -28.75 -33.22 36.51
C ALA A 4 -29.78 -33.31 37.66
N GLN A 5 -29.60 -32.49 38.70
CA GLN A 5 -30.55 -32.40 39.80
C GLN A 5 -31.88 -31.80 39.32
N ARG A 6 -32.96 -32.58 39.43
CA ARG A 6 -34.33 -32.13 39.17
C ARG A 6 -34.75 -31.13 40.25
N LYS A 7 -34.84 -29.85 39.90
CA LYS A 7 -35.40 -28.83 40.79
C LYS A 7 -36.86 -29.16 41.10
N SER A 8 -37.20 -29.17 42.38
CA SER A 8 -38.54 -29.38 42.93
C SER A 8 -39.58 -28.43 42.30
N ARG A 9 -40.62 -29.01 41.68
CA ARG A 9 -41.75 -28.28 41.07
C ARG A 9 -42.65 -27.55 42.08
N LYS A 10 -42.41 -27.70 43.39
CA LYS A 10 -43.33 -27.21 44.44
C LYS A 10 -43.28 -25.69 44.68
N LYS A 11 -42.44 -24.94 43.95
CA LYS A 11 -42.31 -23.47 44.11
C LYS A 11 -42.98 -22.61 43.01
N MET A 12 -43.70 -23.20 42.05
CA MET A 12 -44.31 -22.40 40.95
C MET A 12 -45.78 -21.97 41.15
N ASN A 13 -46.45 -22.29 42.26
CA ASN A 13 -47.87 -21.95 42.46
C ASN A 13 -48.11 -20.89 43.55
N LYS A 14 -47.24 -19.88 43.65
CA LYS A 14 -47.52 -18.63 44.35
C LYS A 14 -47.11 -17.47 43.45
N MET A 15 -47.81 -17.33 42.33
CA MET A 15 -47.87 -16.09 41.55
C MET A 15 -49.29 -15.56 41.72
N ASP A 16 -49.34 -14.27 42.02
CA ASP A 16 -50.44 -13.56 42.65
C ASP A 16 -51.80 -13.73 41.96
N GLY A 17 -52.86 -13.83 42.77
CA GLY A 17 -54.26 -13.96 42.36
C GLY A 17 -54.86 -12.73 41.68
N SER A 18 -54.08 -11.97 40.91
CA SER A 18 -54.53 -10.78 40.18
C SER A 18 -54.73 -11.01 38.68
N CYS A 19 -54.31 -12.15 38.13
CA CYS A 19 -54.52 -12.49 36.70
C CYS A 19 -55.87 -13.20 36.39
N LEU A 20 -56.75 -13.37 37.38
CA LEU A 20 -58.06 -14.02 37.20
C LEU A 20 -59.21 -13.08 36.82
N ARG A 21 -58.93 -11.82 36.50
CA ARG A 21 -59.92 -10.83 36.05
C ARG A 21 -59.69 -10.36 34.61
N ASP A 22 -59.32 -11.25 33.70
CA ASP A 22 -59.55 -10.97 32.29
C ASP A 22 -61.04 -11.20 31.98
N PRO A 23 -61.84 -10.16 31.67
CA PRO A 23 -63.26 -10.29 31.36
C PRO A 23 -63.52 -11.18 30.14
N THR A 24 -62.51 -11.36 29.28
CA THR A 24 -62.53 -12.29 28.15
C THR A 24 -62.39 -13.75 28.56
N ALA A 25 -61.80 -14.07 29.72
CA ALA A 25 -61.65 -15.45 30.20
C ALA A 25 -62.95 -16.03 30.77
N ASN A 26 -63.87 -15.18 31.26
CA ASN A 26 -65.20 -15.62 31.70
C ASN A 26 -66.18 -15.84 30.54
N ALA A 27 -65.97 -15.19 29.39
CA ALA A 27 -66.81 -15.40 28.20
C ALA A 27 -66.76 -16.84 27.66
N TYR A 28 -65.69 -17.60 27.96
CA TYR A 28 -65.55 -18.99 27.54
C TYR A 28 -66.07 -20.02 28.57
N LYS A 29 -66.51 -19.59 29.75
CA LYS A 29 -67.02 -20.50 30.80
C LYS A 29 -68.52 -20.74 30.73
N GLU A 30 -69.28 -19.86 30.07
CA GLU A 30 -70.75 -19.94 30.02
C GLU A 30 -71.29 -20.73 28.82
N THR A 31 -70.44 -21.12 27.86
CA THR A 31 -70.89 -22.01 26.79
C THR A 31 -70.67 -23.47 27.20
N PRO A 32 -71.72 -24.29 27.37
CA PRO A 32 -71.55 -25.70 27.67
C PRO A 32 -70.79 -26.38 26.53
N ALA A 33 -69.64 -26.99 26.87
CA ALA A 33 -68.76 -27.71 25.96
C ALA A 33 -69.36 -29.08 25.56
N THR A 34 -70.60 -29.10 25.06
CA THR A 34 -71.32 -30.34 24.73
C THR A 34 -71.90 -30.34 23.32
N HIS A 35 -71.56 -29.35 22.49
CA HIS A 35 -71.92 -29.37 21.08
C HIS A 35 -70.68 -29.25 20.22
N ASN A 36 -70.33 -30.35 19.57
CA ASN A 36 -69.73 -30.31 18.24
C ASN A 36 -70.70 -29.53 17.35
N ARG A 37 -70.61 -28.20 17.36
CA ARG A 37 -71.31 -27.39 16.37
C ARG A 37 -70.70 -27.77 15.03
N ASP A 38 -71.49 -28.45 14.21
CA ASP A 38 -71.15 -28.61 12.81
C ASP A 38 -70.84 -27.20 12.25
N PRO A 39 -69.73 -27.06 11.49
CA PRO A 39 -69.29 -25.75 11.03
C PRO A 39 -70.39 -25.11 10.19
N SER A 40 -71.07 -24.12 10.78
CA SER A 40 -72.04 -23.30 10.09
C SER A 40 -71.29 -22.37 9.16
N THR A 41 -71.28 -22.72 7.87
CA THR A 41 -71.13 -21.90 6.64
C THR A 41 -70.22 -22.58 5.60
N GLU A 42 -70.71 -22.63 4.36
CA GLU A 42 -69.99 -23.05 3.15
C GLU A 42 -68.74 -22.19 2.83
N ASP A 43 -68.51 -21.11 3.58
CA ASP A 43 -67.43 -20.13 3.39
C ASP A 43 -66.36 -20.16 4.49
N GLN A 44 -66.18 -21.28 5.20
CA GLN A 44 -65.01 -21.41 6.07
C GLN A 44 -63.73 -21.55 5.25
N GLU A 45 -63.10 -20.41 5.03
CA GLU A 45 -61.77 -20.28 4.49
C GLU A 45 -60.82 -21.28 5.16
N MET A 46 -60.38 -22.28 4.37
CA MET A 46 -59.46 -23.33 4.80
C MET A 46 -58.30 -22.74 5.63
N PRO A 47 -58.00 -23.27 6.84
CA PRO A 47 -56.92 -22.75 7.67
C PRO A 47 -55.61 -22.71 6.90
N LYS A 48 -54.83 -21.63 7.07
CA LYS A 48 -53.56 -21.42 6.33
C LYS A 48 -52.64 -22.65 6.35
N GLY A 49 -52.56 -23.36 7.47
CA GLY A 49 -51.77 -24.58 7.60
C GLY A 49 -52.25 -25.73 6.71
N VAL A 50 -53.56 -25.87 6.49
CA VAL A 50 -54.15 -26.89 5.61
C VAL A 50 -53.94 -26.51 4.14
N ARG A 51 -54.10 -25.23 3.78
CA ARG A 51 -53.77 -24.74 2.42
C ARG A 51 -52.32 -24.99 2.05
N GLU A 52 -51.38 -24.69 2.95
CA GLU A 52 -49.96 -24.99 2.73
C GLU A 52 -49.67 -26.49 2.60
N LEU A 53 -50.40 -27.34 3.35
CA LEU A 53 -50.24 -28.78 3.28
C LEU A 53 -50.71 -29.33 1.93
N LEU A 54 -51.89 -28.92 1.46
CA LEU A 54 -52.42 -29.31 0.15
C LEU A 54 -51.51 -28.88 -0.99
N LYS A 55 -51.03 -27.62 -0.95
CA LYS A 55 -50.08 -27.11 -1.95
C LYS A 55 -48.80 -27.97 -2.02
N ARG A 56 -48.27 -28.40 -0.87
CA ARG A 56 -47.11 -29.32 -0.82
C ARG A 56 -47.42 -30.73 -1.32
N ILE A 57 -48.64 -31.21 -1.11
CA ILE A 57 -49.08 -32.52 -1.64
C ILE A 57 -49.17 -32.45 -3.17
N GLU A 58 -49.71 -31.37 -3.73
CA GLU A 58 -49.75 -31.14 -5.18
C GLU A 58 -48.36 -31.01 -5.79
N GLU A 59 -47.51 -30.16 -5.22
CA GLU A 59 -46.10 -30.00 -5.65
C GLU A 59 -45.32 -31.31 -5.53
N GLY A 60 -45.67 -32.14 -4.55
CA GLY A 60 -45.03 -33.39 -4.25
C GLY A 60 -45.42 -34.58 -5.13
N LYS A 61 -46.63 -34.57 -5.72
CA LYS A 61 -47.06 -35.57 -6.71
C LYS A 61 -46.20 -35.54 -7.98
N GLN A 62 -45.56 -34.43 -8.30
CA GLN A 62 -44.67 -34.30 -9.48
C GLN A 62 -43.25 -34.82 -9.27
N LYS A 63 -42.79 -35.00 -8.01
CA LYS A 63 -41.38 -35.30 -7.70
C LYS A 63 -41.23 -36.46 -6.72
N GLY A 64 -41.82 -37.62 -7.02
CA GLY A 64 -41.40 -38.98 -6.63
C GLY A 64 -41.09 -39.36 -5.16
N THR A 65 -40.85 -38.44 -4.23
CA THR A 65 -40.61 -38.64 -2.80
C THR A 65 -40.60 -37.27 -2.12
N ILE A 66 -41.71 -36.91 -1.46
CA ILE A 66 -41.78 -35.68 -0.66
C ILE A 66 -40.99 -35.90 0.62
N LYS A 67 -39.69 -35.60 0.61
CA LYS A 67 -38.94 -35.49 1.88
C LYS A 67 -39.56 -34.33 2.65
N ARG A 68 -40.12 -34.60 3.83
CA ARG A 68 -40.56 -33.59 4.81
C ARG A 68 -39.34 -32.77 5.27
N THR A 69 -38.89 -31.82 4.44
CA THR A 69 -38.00 -30.77 4.89
C THR A 69 -38.87 -29.68 5.49
N PHE A 70 -39.17 -29.81 6.79
CA PHE A 70 -39.63 -28.64 7.53
C PHE A 70 -38.58 -27.54 7.30
N PRO A 71 -38.97 -26.34 6.83
CA PRO A 71 -38.02 -25.26 6.68
C PRO A 71 -37.42 -25.02 8.06
N LYS A 72 -36.14 -25.36 8.21
CA LYS A 72 -35.42 -25.06 9.44
C LYS A 72 -35.53 -23.55 9.64
N LYS A 73 -36.17 -23.11 10.72
CA LYS A 73 -36.20 -21.69 11.08
C LYS A 73 -34.76 -21.21 11.08
N LYS A 74 -34.37 -20.38 10.11
CA LYS A 74 -33.02 -19.83 10.05
C LYS A 74 -32.85 -18.98 11.31
N ASP A 75 -31.78 -19.21 12.06
CA ASP A 75 -31.50 -18.40 13.25
C ASP A 75 -31.41 -16.93 12.83
N LYS A 76 -32.09 -16.04 13.57
CA LYS A 76 -32.09 -14.59 13.28
C LYS A 76 -30.68 -14.04 13.07
N ILE A 77 -29.71 -14.55 13.84
CA ILE A 77 -28.30 -14.18 13.78
C ILE A 77 -27.65 -14.58 12.44
N THR A 78 -28.00 -15.75 11.90
CA THR A 78 -27.48 -16.17 10.58
C THR A 78 -28.06 -15.32 9.45
N SER A 79 -29.31 -14.87 9.59
CA SER A 79 -29.93 -13.94 8.65
C SER A 79 -29.30 -12.56 8.70
N SER A 80 -29.01 -12.02 9.90
CA SER A 80 -28.35 -10.72 10.03
C SER A 80 -26.92 -10.75 9.50
N LEU A 81 -26.17 -11.82 9.76
CA LEU A 81 -24.85 -12.02 9.17
C LEU A 81 -24.90 -12.04 7.64
N ALA A 82 -25.89 -12.76 7.08
CA ALA A 82 -26.08 -12.82 5.63
C ALA A 82 -26.44 -11.46 5.02
N ALA A 83 -27.22 -10.63 5.71
CA ALA A 83 -27.55 -9.27 5.26
C ALA A 83 -26.31 -8.37 5.14
N VAL A 84 -25.30 -8.57 6.02
CA VAL A 84 -23.99 -7.88 5.96
C VAL A 84 -23.03 -8.58 4.97
N GLY A 85 -23.48 -9.62 4.27
CA GLY A 85 -22.66 -10.39 3.33
C GLY A 85 -21.63 -11.30 4.01
N ILE A 86 -21.84 -11.64 5.29
CA ILE A 86 -20.97 -12.54 6.05
C ILE A 86 -21.63 -13.90 6.19
N GLN A 87 -20.97 -14.93 5.69
CA GLN A 87 -21.38 -16.31 5.95
C GLN A 87 -20.68 -16.84 7.21
N LYS A 88 -21.46 -17.48 8.10
CA LYS A 88 -20.93 -18.18 9.26
C LYS A 88 -20.17 -19.43 8.80
N LYS A 89 -18.93 -19.61 9.25
CA LYS A 89 -18.15 -20.82 8.92
C LYS A 89 -18.64 -22.01 9.76
N SER A 90 -18.48 -23.23 9.23
CA SER A 90 -18.99 -24.47 9.85
C SER A 90 -18.51 -24.72 11.28
N ARG A 91 -17.25 -24.37 11.58
CA ARG A 91 -16.61 -24.55 12.90
C ARG A 91 -16.51 -23.27 13.74
N GLU A 92 -17.15 -22.19 13.30
CA GLU A 92 -17.04 -20.89 13.96
C GLU A 92 -18.15 -20.71 15.00
N SER A 93 -17.78 -20.21 16.18
CA SER A 93 -18.75 -19.84 17.20
C SER A 93 -19.52 -18.59 16.80
N ILE A 94 -20.75 -18.46 17.28
CA ILE A 94 -21.59 -17.28 16.98
C ILE A 94 -20.89 -15.99 17.40
N LYS A 95 -20.18 -16.00 18.54
CA LYS A 95 -19.44 -14.84 19.05
C LYS A 95 -18.36 -14.37 18.07
N VAL A 96 -17.61 -15.29 17.46
CA VAL A 96 -16.56 -14.94 16.49
C VAL A 96 -17.18 -14.40 15.19
N ALA A 97 -18.29 -14.99 14.74
CA ALA A 97 -19.00 -14.49 13.56
C ALA A 97 -19.55 -13.06 13.77
N ILE A 98 -20.12 -12.79 14.95
CA ILE A 98 -20.56 -11.43 15.35
C ILE A 98 -19.36 -10.48 15.42
N GLY A 99 -18.21 -10.93 15.96
CA GLY A 99 -16.98 -10.14 15.96
C GLY A 99 -16.57 -9.69 14.56
N ARG A 100 -16.53 -10.62 13.58
CA ARG A 100 -16.24 -10.28 12.18
C ARG A 100 -17.24 -9.29 11.59
N MET A 101 -18.52 -9.41 11.97
CA MET A 101 -19.57 -8.49 11.55
C MET A 101 -19.34 -7.08 12.09
N HIS A 102 -19.03 -6.96 13.38
CA HIS A 102 -18.69 -5.67 13.98
C HIS A 102 -17.41 -5.07 13.36
N ASP A 103 -16.37 -5.87 13.13
CA ASP A 103 -15.15 -5.40 12.49
C ASP A 103 -15.42 -4.87 11.08
N LYS A 104 -16.27 -5.55 10.30
CA LYS A 104 -16.64 -5.10 8.96
C LYS A 104 -17.44 -3.80 9.00
N ILE A 105 -18.44 -3.71 9.87
CA ILE A 105 -19.25 -2.48 10.06
C ILE A 105 -18.36 -1.32 10.49
N ASN A 106 -17.46 -1.53 11.46
CA ASN A 106 -16.57 -0.49 11.95
C ASN A 106 -15.60 -0.01 10.86
N ARG A 107 -15.07 -0.91 10.03
CA ARG A 107 -14.25 -0.52 8.87
C ARG A 107 -15.04 0.31 7.86
N GLU A 108 -16.27 -0.08 7.54
CA GLU A 108 -17.13 0.68 6.62
C GLU A 108 -17.43 2.09 7.18
N VAL A 109 -17.69 2.19 8.49
CA VAL A 109 -17.90 3.47 9.20
C VAL A 109 -16.62 4.33 9.18
N ASP A 110 -15.46 3.74 9.47
CA ASP A 110 -14.18 4.46 9.44
C ASP A 110 -13.81 4.92 8.03
N GLU A 111 -14.04 4.09 7.01
CA GLU A 111 -13.86 4.45 5.60
C GLU A 111 -14.78 5.61 5.21
N ALA A 112 -16.06 5.57 5.59
CA ALA A 112 -17.00 6.66 5.36
C ALA A 112 -16.55 7.94 6.08
N ARG A 113 -16.04 7.83 7.31
CA ARG A 113 -15.51 8.95 8.08
C ARG A 113 -14.28 9.55 7.43
N ILE A 114 -13.37 8.74 6.90
CA ILE A 114 -12.18 9.20 6.16
C ILE A 114 -12.60 9.91 4.88
N LYS A 115 -13.53 9.34 4.10
CA LYS A 115 -14.07 9.98 2.88
C LYS A 115 -14.73 11.32 3.19
N ALA A 116 -15.50 11.41 4.28
CA ALA A 116 -16.11 12.66 4.73
C ALA A 116 -15.05 13.70 5.12
N LYS A 117 -14.04 13.31 5.91
CA LYS A 117 -12.93 14.19 6.30
C LYS A 117 -12.12 14.68 5.09
N ALA A 118 -11.97 13.85 4.06
CA ALA A 118 -11.30 14.23 2.83
C ALA A 118 -12.13 15.17 1.94
N GLY A 119 -13.41 15.42 2.26
CA GLY A 119 -14.34 16.16 1.39
C GLY A 119 -14.72 15.39 0.13
N VAL A 120 -14.53 14.07 0.15
CA VAL A 120 -14.74 13.15 -0.98
C VAL A 120 -16.03 12.33 -0.81
N ALA A 121 -16.71 12.45 0.34
CA ALA A 121 -17.97 11.78 0.56
C ALA A 121 -19.01 12.20 -0.50
N GLY A 122 -19.58 11.21 -1.19
CA GLY A 122 -20.59 11.42 -2.22
C GLY A 122 -20.05 11.69 -3.63
N LYS A 123 -18.74 11.85 -3.81
CA LYS A 123 -18.14 11.95 -5.15
C LYS A 123 -17.92 10.57 -5.75
N ASP A 124 -18.18 10.44 -7.05
CA ASP A 124 -17.89 9.20 -7.78
C ASP A 124 -16.37 9.02 -7.96
N MET A 125 -15.91 7.76 -7.89
CA MET A 125 -14.49 7.40 -8.10
C MET A 125 -13.93 7.94 -9.42
N LYS A 126 -14.78 8.06 -10.45
CA LYS A 126 -14.41 8.60 -11.76
C LYS A 126 -14.18 10.11 -11.72
N GLU A 127 -14.99 10.85 -10.97
CA GLU A 127 -14.85 12.30 -10.82
C GLU A 127 -13.56 12.65 -10.08
N ILE A 128 -13.28 11.94 -8.99
CA ILE A 128 -12.05 12.09 -8.22
C ILE A 128 -10.83 11.84 -9.11
N ALA A 129 -10.86 10.76 -9.90
CA ALA A 129 -9.76 10.46 -10.82
C ALA A 129 -9.54 11.56 -11.87
N ASN A 130 -10.62 12.17 -12.38
CA ASN A 130 -10.53 13.28 -13.32
C ASN A 130 -10.00 14.56 -12.65
N GLU A 131 -10.42 14.85 -11.42
CA GLU A 131 -9.92 15.97 -10.61
C GLU A 131 -8.40 15.85 -10.37
N TYR A 132 -7.91 14.64 -10.04
CA TYR A 132 -6.48 14.38 -9.93
C TYR A 132 -5.73 14.56 -11.25
N LYS A 133 -6.29 14.11 -12.38
CA LYS A 133 -5.67 14.33 -13.70
C LYS A 133 -5.55 15.81 -14.03
N GLN A 134 -6.60 16.60 -13.79
CA GLN A 134 -6.58 18.05 -14.00
C GLN A 134 -5.54 18.73 -13.12
N MET A 135 -5.45 18.35 -11.84
CA MET A 135 -4.42 18.87 -10.93
C MET A 135 -3.01 18.55 -11.40
N ASP A 136 -2.79 17.33 -11.91
CA ASP A 136 -1.50 16.89 -12.46
C ASP A 136 -1.13 17.65 -13.74
N GLU A 137 -2.08 17.85 -14.65
CA GLU A 137 -1.90 18.61 -15.89
C GLU A 137 -1.58 20.07 -15.59
N VAL A 138 -2.29 20.70 -14.65
CA VAL A 138 -2.01 22.06 -14.19
C VAL A 138 -0.63 22.16 -13.55
N ALA A 139 -0.24 21.18 -12.73
CA ALA A 139 1.09 21.14 -12.12
C ALA A 139 2.21 20.99 -13.17
N ARG A 140 2.00 20.15 -14.19
CA ARG A 140 2.93 20.02 -15.32
C ARG A 140 3.03 21.30 -16.12
N ALA A 141 1.90 21.90 -16.50
CA ALA A 141 1.88 23.17 -17.23
C ALA A 141 2.60 24.28 -16.46
N LYS A 142 2.44 24.35 -15.13
CA LYS A 142 3.15 25.32 -14.27
C LYS A 142 4.66 25.06 -14.23
N ARG A 143 5.10 23.80 -14.23
CA ARG A 143 6.52 23.44 -14.30
C ARG A 143 7.12 23.81 -15.65
N GLU A 144 6.43 23.49 -16.74
CA GLU A 144 6.86 23.83 -18.10
C GLU A 144 6.94 25.34 -18.30
N ALA A 145 5.94 26.10 -17.85
CA ALA A 145 5.97 27.56 -17.89
C ALA A 145 7.15 28.15 -17.11
N LYS A 146 7.50 27.57 -15.95
CA LYS A 146 8.68 27.97 -15.18
C LYS A 146 9.98 27.66 -15.92
N LEU A 147 10.09 26.48 -16.53
CA LEU A 147 11.27 26.10 -17.32
C LEU A 147 11.42 27.01 -18.55
N LEU A 148 10.32 27.36 -19.21
CA LEU A 148 10.34 28.24 -20.38
C LEU A 148 10.76 29.66 -20.01
N LYS A 149 10.31 30.18 -18.86
CA LYS A 149 10.79 31.47 -18.32
C LYS A 149 12.30 31.44 -18.03
N ARG A 150 12.80 30.38 -17.39
CA ARG A 150 14.24 30.22 -17.12
C ARG A 150 15.07 30.18 -18.41
N LYS A 151 14.62 29.44 -19.43
CA LYS A 151 15.28 29.41 -20.73
C LYS A 151 15.36 30.79 -21.39
N LYS A 152 14.26 31.54 -21.38
CA LYS A 152 14.24 32.92 -21.92
C LYS A 152 15.21 33.85 -21.17
N GLU A 153 15.25 33.77 -19.84
CA GLU A 153 16.20 34.55 -19.03
C GLU A 153 17.66 34.15 -19.29
N GLU A 154 17.94 32.86 -19.50
CA GLU A 154 19.27 32.37 -19.86
C GLU A 154 19.68 32.83 -21.26
N GLU A 155 18.80 32.76 -22.24
CA GLU A 155 19.03 33.27 -23.60
C GLU A 155 19.31 34.78 -23.60
N GLU A 156 18.57 35.56 -22.79
CA GLU A 156 18.79 37.00 -22.68
C GLU A 156 20.15 37.32 -22.01
N LYS A 157 20.52 36.57 -20.96
CA LYS A 157 21.85 36.67 -20.33
C LYS A 157 22.96 36.28 -21.29
N PHE A 158 22.75 35.22 -22.07
CA PHE A 158 23.72 34.74 -23.05
C PHE A 158 23.86 35.70 -24.23
N GLY A 159 22.76 36.30 -24.70
CA GLY A 159 22.75 37.36 -25.71
C GLY A 159 23.53 38.58 -25.25
N LYS A 160 23.25 39.10 -24.04
CA LYS A 160 24.01 40.21 -23.45
C LYS A 160 25.50 39.90 -23.27
N ALA A 161 25.84 38.66 -22.92
CA ALA A 161 27.24 38.22 -22.84
C ALA A 161 27.90 38.17 -24.23
N ARG A 162 27.19 37.65 -25.24
CA ARG A 162 27.66 37.56 -26.63
C ARG A 162 27.90 38.95 -27.23
N ASP A 163 26.99 39.89 -27.01
CA ASP A 163 27.13 41.27 -27.49
C ASP A 163 28.32 41.98 -26.84
N LYS A 164 28.52 41.79 -25.53
CA LYS A 164 29.71 42.31 -24.83
C LYS A 164 31.00 41.70 -25.38
N THR A 165 31.00 40.41 -25.72
CA THR A 165 32.18 39.78 -26.33
C THR A 165 32.43 40.26 -27.76
N MET A 166 31.39 40.44 -28.58
CA MET A 166 31.53 40.97 -29.94
C MET A 166 32.03 42.42 -29.94
N LYS A 167 31.48 43.28 -29.08
CA LYS A 167 31.98 44.66 -28.91
C LYS A 167 33.44 44.72 -28.45
N ARG A 168 33.85 43.83 -27.54
CA ARG A 168 35.26 43.73 -27.14
C ARG A 168 36.16 43.27 -28.28
N LEU A 169 35.71 42.30 -29.08
CA LEU A 169 36.48 41.82 -30.23
C LEU A 169 36.63 42.91 -31.29
N GLN A 170 35.56 43.66 -31.59
CA GLN A 170 35.60 44.81 -32.51
C GLN A 170 36.58 45.90 -32.03
N MET A 171 36.56 46.26 -30.74
CA MET A 171 37.53 47.22 -30.20
C MET A 171 38.98 46.73 -30.29
N ILE A 172 39.22 45.44 -30.04
CA ILE A 172 40.56 44.85 -30.18
C ILE A 172 41.01 44.87 -31.64
N GLU A 173 40.11 44.64 -32.60
CA GLU A 173 40.41 44.66 -34.02
C GLU A 173 40.69 46.08 -34.55
N GLU A 174 39.93 47.08 -34.09
CA GLU A 174 40.19 48.49 -34.36
C GLU A 174 41.52 48.98 -33.76
N GLU A 175 41.88 48.55 -32.54
CA GLU A 175 43.20 48.82 -31.93
C GLU A 175 44.33 48.17 -32.75
N ARG A 176 44.07 46.99 -33.34
CA ARG A 176 45.04 46.23 -34.16
C ARG A 176 45.32 46.86 -35.52
N VAL A 177 44.32 47.52 -36.12
CA VAL A 177 44.45 48.22 -37.41
C VAL A 177 45.16 49.57 -37.21
N LYS A 178 45.00 50.22 -36.05
CA LYS A 178 45.70 51.47 -35.72
C LYS A 178 47.15 51.26 -35.30
N ASP A 179 47.46 50.20 -34.54
CA ASP A 179 48.81 49.94 -34.03
C ASP A 179 49.46 48.70 -34.66
N GLY A 180 50.02 48.85 -35.87
CA GLY A 180 50.89 47.84 -36.51
C GLY A 180 52.23 47.59 -35.81
N SER A 181 52.33 47.84 -34.49
CA SER A 181 53.59 47.82 -33.74
C SER A 181 53.86 46.48 -33.05
N LYS A 182 55.15 46.17 -32.83
CA LYS A 182 55.64 44.96 -32.13
C LYS A 182 55.02 44.75 -30.73
N ALA A 183 54.43 45.77 -30.12
CA ALA A 183 53.72 45.68 -28.84
C ALA A 183 52.39 44.89 -28.92
N GLY A 184 51.67 44.96 -30.05
CA GLY A 184 50.41 44.24 -30.27
C GLY A 184 50.57 42.71 -30.29
N ARG A 185 51.70 42.21 -30.84
CA ARG A 185 52.03 40.77 -30.83
C ARG A 185 52.26 40.24 -29.41
N LYS A 186 52.89 41.02 -28.53
CA LYS A 186 53.18 40.60 -27.14
C LYS A 186 51.90 40.55 -26.29
N LYS A 187 50.96 41.48 -26.50
CA LYS A 187 49.61 41.45 -25.90
C LYS A 187 48.82 40.22 -26.36
N MET A 188 48.86 39.87 -27.65
CA MET A 188 48.15 38.70 -28.20
C MET A 188 48.61 37.37 -27.60
N ASN A 189 49.93 37.17 -27.44
CA ASN A 189 50.47 35.97 -26.80
C ASN A 189 50.04 35.84 -25.33
N ARG A 190 49.91 36.97 -24.61
CA ARG A 190 49.41 36.99 -23.23
C ARG A 190 47.94 36.56 -23.16
N VAL A 191 47.10 37.04 -24.08
CA VAL A 191 45.68 36.67 -24.17
C VAL A 191 45.50 35.19 -24.53
N ASN A 192 46.28 34.66 -25.47
CA ASN A 192 46.23 33.23 -25.82
C ASN A 192 46.63 32.34 -24.64
N ARG A 193 47.68 32.71 -23.91
CA ARG A 193 48.12 31.99 -22.71
C ARG A 193 47.07 31.99 -21.60
N GLU A 194 46.34 33.10 -21.43
CA GLU A 194 45.23 33.17 -20.47
C GLU A 194 44.03 32.31 -20.90
N ARG A 195 43.79 32.22 -22.23
CA ARG A 195 42.73 31.39 -22.79
C ARG A 195 43.00 29.90 -22.64
N GLU A 196 44.26 29.48 -22.73
CA GLU A 196 44.68 28.10 -22.45
C GLU A 196 44.52 27.75 -20.97
N LYS A 197 44.97 28.61 -20.05
CA LYS A 197 44.78 28.41 -18.61
C LYS A 197 43.31 28.22 -18.23
N ARG A 198 42.40 29.03 -18.77
CA ARG A 198 40.96 28.87 -18.51
C ARG A 198 40.37 27.57 -19.07
N LYS A 199 40.95 27.00 -20.13
CA LYS A 199 40.54 25.69 -20.64
C LYS A 199 41.01 24.58 -19.71
N GLU A 200 42.25 24.67 -19.23
CA GLU A 200 42.80 23.73 -18.25
C GLU A 200 42.00 23.74 -16.94
N GLU A 201 41.67 24.92 -16.41
CA GLU A 201 40.84 25.07 -15.22
C GLU A 201 39.44 24.44 -15.39
N ARG A 202 38.82 24.58 -16.57
CA ARG A 202 37.54 23.91 -16.86
C ARG A 202 37.68 22.40 -16.89
N ILE A 203 38.76 21.87 -17.45
CA ILE A 203 39.02 20.43 -17.46
C ILE A 203 39.25 19.91 -16.04
N ILE A 204 39.92 20.68 -15.18
CA ILE A 204 40.13 20.33 -13.77
C ILE A 204 38.79 20.33 -13.02
N MET A 205 37.97 21.38 -13.18
CA MET A 205 36.65 21.42 -12.55
C MET A 205 35.71 20.31 -13.06
N GLU A 206 35.76 19.94 -14.34
CA GLU A 206 34.99 18.78 -14.85
C GLU A 206 35.47 17.46 -14.23
N LYS A 207 36.78 17.32 -13.96
CA LYS A 207 37.32 16.14 -13.28
C LYS A 207 36.96 16.12 -11.79
N GLU A 208 36.99 17.26 -11.11
CA GLU A 208 36.61 17.38 -9.69
C GLU A 208 35.10 17.19 -9.49
N THR A 209 34.26 17.79 -10.34
CA THR A 209 32.80 17.56 -10.30
C THR A 209 32.42 16.11 -10.61
N MET A 210 33.25 15.37 -11.37
CA MET A 210 33.09 13.94 -11.56
C MET A 210 33.43 13.13 -10.30
N LEU A 211 34.46 13.53 -9.56
CA LEU A 211 34.84 12.90 -8.29
C LEU A 211 33.82 13.20 -7.18
N ASP A 212 33.19 14.37 -7.21
CA ASP A 212 32.16 14.81 -6.25
C ASP A 212 30.73 14.40 -6.63
N ALA A 213 30.53 13.79 -7.80
CA ALA A 213 29.25 13.21 -8.19
C ALA A 213 28.95 11.98 -7.32
N LYS A 214 28.49 12.20 -6.08
CA LYS A 214 27.82 11.20 -5.27
C LYS A 214 26.58 10.74 -6.04
N GLU A 215 26.61 9.53 -6.58
CA GLU A 215 25.42 8.94 -7.19
C GLU A 215 24.31 8.87 -6.14
N VAL A 216 23.24 9.62 -6.39
CA VAL A 216 22.03 9.55 -5.58
C VAL A 216 21.40 8.20 -5.91
N ILE A 217 21.56 7.23 -5.00
CA ILE A 217 20.93 5.92 -5.11
C ILE A 217 19.43 6.12 -4.85
N ASP A 218 18.60 5.81 -5.84
CA ASP A 218 17.15 5.90 -5.69
C ASP A 218 16.68 4.92 -4.59
N PHE A 219 15.75 5.39 -3.77
CA PHE A 219 15.25 4.64 -2.63
C PHE A 219 14.56 3.34 -3.11
N GLY A 220 15.20 2.19 -2.89
CA GLY A 220 14.72 0.88 -3.33
C GLY A 220 15.71 0.05 -4.14
N GLU A 221 16.81 0.63 -4.63
CA GLU A 221 17.95 -0.14 -5.15
C GLU A 221 18.68 -0.81 -3.98
N ARG A 222 19.00 -2.11 -4.12
CA ARG A 222 19.59 -2.92 -3.03
C ARG A 222 21.00 -2.43 -2.72
N TYR A 223 21.29 -2.18 -1.44
CA TYR A 223 22.62 -1.75 -0.95
C TYR A 223 23.75 -2.76 -1.26
N ASP A 224 23.37 -4.01 -1.56
CA ASP A 224 24.28 -5.14 -1.82
C ASP A 224 24.46 -5.43 -3.32
N ALA A 225 23.83 -4.65 -4.21
CA ALA A 225 24.06 -4.78 -5.64
C ALA A 225 25.23 -3.85 -6.05
N PRO A 226 26.14 -4.31 -6.94
CA PRO A 226 27.18 -3.44 -7.48
C PRO A 226 26.55 -2.21 -8.17
N PRO A 227 27.11 -1.00 -8.00
CA PRO A 227 26.54 0.23 -8.50
C PRO A 227 26.28 0.14 -10.01
N THR A 228 25.04 0.41 -10.43
CA THR A 228 24.68 0.38 -11.84
C THR A 228 24.82 1.76 -12.46
N PHE A 229 25.99 2.01 -13.06
CA PHE A 229 26.22 3.27 -13.78
C PHE A 229 25.24 3.40 -14.95
N LYS A 230 24.51 4.52 -15.04
CA LYS A 230 23.58 4.83 -16.14
C LYS A 230 24.18 5.94 -17.03
N GLY A 231 23.84 5.96 -18.32
CA GLY A 231 24.24 7.03 -19.25
C GLY A 231 25.73 7.04 -19.63
N LYS A 232 26.34 8.24 -19.70
CA LYS A 232 27.70 8.45 -20.22
C LYS A 232 28.81 7.84 -19.34
N LEU A 233 28.55 7.67 -18.05
CA LEU A 233 29.49 7.01 -17.13
C LEU A 233 29.59 5.51 -17.41
N LYS A 234 28.47 4.84 -17.71
CA LYS A 234 28.44 3.42 -18.08
C LYS A 234 29.36 3.12 -19.27
N THR A 235 29.24 3.93 -20.33
CA THR A 235 30.04 3.79 -21.56
C THR A 235 31.54 4.03 -21.36
N ARG A 236 31.96 4.65 -20.26
CA ARG A 236 33.39 4.89 -19.96
C ARG A 236 33.95 3.93 -18.92
N ILE A 237 33.11 3.39 -18.01
CA ILE A 237 33.52 2.48 -16.93
C ILE A 237 33.46 1.01 -17.37
N ASP A 238 32.43 0.62 -18.14
CA ASP A 238 32.32 -0.75 -18.67
C ASP A 238 33.08 -0.86 -20.00
N PRO A 239 34.27 -1.48 -20.05
CA PRO A 239 35.08 -1.58 -21.27
C PRO A 239 34.39 -2.39 -22.38
N LEU A 240 33.48 -3.31 -22.01
CA LEU A 240 32.64 -4.06 -22.94
C LEU A 240 31.61 -3.16 -23.65
N SER A 241 31.04 -2.18 -22.94
CA SER A 241 30.07 -1.23 -23.50
C SER A 241 30.74 -0.09 -24.27
N ALA A 242 31.98 0.24 -23.90
CA ALA A 242 32.80 1.27 -24.54
C ALA A 242 33.25 0.91 -25.97
N LYS A 243 33.29 -0.38 -26.32
CA LYS A 243 33.89 -0.90 -27.57
C LYS A 243 32.97 -1.79 -28.42
N ALA A 244 31.66 -1.56 -28.41
CA ALA A 244 30.75 -2.24 -29.35
C ALA A 244 30.97 -1.86 -30.84
N GLY A 245 31.86 -0.88 -31.14
CA GLY A 245 32.19 -0.46 -32.51
C GLY A 245 33.59 -0.82 -33.03
N ALA A 246 34.49 -1.37 -32.20
CA ALA A 246 35.88 -1.64 -32.60
C ALA A 246 36.20 -3.14 -32.46
N LYS A 247 35.86 -3.90 -33.50
CA LYS A 247 36.31 -5.29 -33.68
C LYS A 247 37.84 -5.33 -33.77
N SER A 248 38.42 -6.39 -33.20
CA SER A 248 39.83 -6.79 -33.22
C SER A 248 40.76 -6.08 -32.24
N THR A 249 41.62 -6.89 -31.60
CA THR A 249 42.62 -6.58 -30.57
C THR A 249 42.09 -6.59 -29.13
N LEU A 250 42.58 -7.39 -28.18
CA LEU A 250 43.52 -8.52 -28.13
C LEU A 250 43.39 -9.10 -26.69
N LEU A 251 43.97 -10.29 -26.44
CA LEU A 251 44.13 -11.03 -25.17
C LEU A 251 43.02 -12.01 -24.73
N VAL A 252 41.73 -11.65 -24.75
CA VAL A 252 40.68 -12.54 -24.19
C VAL A 252 40.39 -13.76 -25.08
N HIS A 253 40.41 -13.60 -26.41
CA HIS A 253 40.21 -14.72 -27.34
C HIS A 253 41.36 -15.73 -27.37
N ALA A 254 42.58 -15.32 -27.03
CA ALA A 254 43.74 -16.22 -26.98
C ALA A 254 43.70 -17.13 -25.74
N MET A 255 43.23 -16.64 -24.59
CA MET A 255 43.18 -17.44 -23.36
C MET A 255 41.93 -18.33 -23.24
N LEU A 256 40.84 -17.99 -23.93
CA LEU A 256 39.61 -18.79 -23.93
C LEU A 256 39.53 -19.82 -25.07
N GLY A 257 40.42 -19.76 -26.05
CA GLY A 257 40.45 -20.68 -27.20
C GLY A 257 41.04 -22.07 -26.91
N GLU A 258 41.90 -22.20 -25.88
CA GLU A 258 42.60 -23.47 -25.61
C GLU A 258 41.83 -24.45 -24.72
N LYS A 259 40.77 -24.02 -24.01
CA LYS A 259 40.04 -24.90 -23.07
C LYS A 259 38.85 -25.66 -23.65
N ARG A 260 38.66 -25.65 -24.98
CA ARG A 260 37.52 -26.34 -25.64
C ARG A 260 37.90 -27.58 -26.45
N LYS A 261 39.14 -28.06 -26.35
CA LYS A 261 39.59 -29.31 -26.99
C LYS A 261 40.18 -30.26 -25.97
N ARG A 262 39.37 -30.76 -25.04
CA ARG A 262 39.55 -32.04 -24.36
C ARG A 262 38.31 -32.29 -23.50
N GLU A 263 37.88 -33.54 -23.54
CA GLU A 263 36.81 -34.15 -22.72
C GLU A 263 35.39 -34.03 -23.29
N GLU A 264 35.23 -34.68 -24.45
CA GLU A 264 34.15 -35.66 -24.61
C GLU A 264 34.36 -36.78 -23.56
N GLY A 265 33.36 -37.03 -22.72
CA GLY A 265 33.46 -38.06 -21.67
C GLY A 265 32.45 -37.87 -20.54
N GLU A 266 31.21 -38.29 -20.82
CA GLU A 266 30.31 -39.01 -19.89
C GLU A 266 30.64 -38.97 -18.38
N THR A 267 29.77 -38.35 -17.58
CA THR A 267 29.23 -38.93 -16.32
C THR A 267 28.08 -38.07 -15.78
N VAL A 268 26.97 -38.74 -15.52
CA VAL A 268 25.80 -38.27 -14.78
C VAL A 268 26.20 -38.10 -13.31
N VAL A 269 25.99 -36.91 -12.72
CA VAL A 269 25.85 -36.76 -11.25
C VAL A 269 24.83 -35.65 -10.93
N ASP A 270 23.63 -36.12 -10.59
CA ASP A 270 22.66 -35.66 -9.60
C ASP A 270 22.70 -34.22 -9.06
N ILE A 271 21.53 -33.59 -9.15
CA ILE A 271 21.11 -32.39 -8.43
C ILE A 271 20.81 -32.77 -6.97
N PRO A 272 21.54 -32.27 -5.95
CA PRO A 272 21.07 -32.38 -4.58
C PRO A 272 20.17 -31.18 -4.27
N SER A 273 18.86 -31.46 -4.28
CA SER A 273 17.91 -30.74 -3.44
C SER A 273 18.26 -31.03 -1.97
N SER A 274 18.66 -30.03 -1.20
CA SER A 274 18.48 -30.07 0.25
C SER A 274 18.39 -28.68 0.88
N GLU A 275 17.19 -28.42 1.38
CA GLU A 275 16.93 -27.59 2.54
C GLU A 275 17.96 -27.91 3.63
N THR A 276 18.84 -26.98 4.00
CA THR A 276 19.46 -26.81 5.33
C THR A 276 20.69 -25.90 5.25
N SER A 277 20.54 -24.61 5.52
CA SER A 277 21.61 -23.79 6.12
C SER A 277 21.06 -22.46 6.65
N LYS A 278 20.18 -22.56 7.66
CA LYS A 278 20.02 -21.49 8.64
C LYS A 278 21.31 -21.40 9.46
N LYS A 279 22.19 -20.45 9.13
CA LYS A 279 23.12 -19.76 10.05
C LYS A 279 23.96 -18.79 9.23
N GLU A 280 23.33 -17.70 8.80
CA GLU A 280 24.09 -16.51 8.39
C GLU A 280 24.87 -16.01 9.59
N LYS A 281 26.19 -16.04 9.46
CA LYS A 281 27.13 -15.42 10.37
C LYS A 281 26.83 -13.92 10.32
N LYS A 282 26.18 -13.39 11.37
CA LYS A 282 26.05 -11.95 11.57
C LYS A 282 27.46 -11.40 11.72
N GLU A 283 27.91 -10.63 10.75
CA GLU A 283 29.09 -9.80 10.92
C GLU A 283 28.90 -8.92 12.16
N PRO A 284 29.94 -8.74 12.99
CA PRO A 284 29.85 -7.88 14.16
C PRO A 284 29.59 -6.45 13.68
N MET A 285 28.40 -5.92 14.01
CA MET A 285 28.07 -4.51 13.75
C MET A 285 29.20 -3.61 14.28
N SER A 286 29.57 -2.59 13.49
CA SER A 286 30.58 -1.62 13.91
C SER A 286 30.19 -0.97 15.24
N ALA A 287 31.18 -0.64 16.07
CA ALA A 287 30.94 -0.06 17.40
C ALA A 287 30.06 1.21 17.34
N LEU A 288 30.18 1.99 16.26
CA LEU A 288 29.34 3.18 16.01
C LEU A 288 27.88 2.80 15.77
N MET A 289 27.61 1.75 14.98
CA MET A 289 26.25 1.26 14.73
C MET A 289 25.61 0.66 15.99
N ILE A 290 26.41 0.05 16.88
CA ILE A 290 25.93 -0.44 18.18
C ILE A 290 25.53 0.73 19.08
N ALA A 291 26.37 1.79 19.14
CA ALA A 291 26.08 2.98 19.93
C ALA A 291 24.83 3.73 19.43
N GLU A 292 24.68 3.87 18.12
CA GLU A 292 23.51 4.53 17.51
C GLU A 292 22.23 3.72 17.70
N ARG A 293 22.29 2.39 17.54
CA ARG A 293 21.17 1.49 17.86
C ARG A 293 20.75 1.59 19.32
N GLN A 294 21.71 1.68 20.24
CA GLN A 294 21.43 1.83 21.66
C GLN A 294 20.75 3.19 21.95
N ARG A 295 21.22 4.26 21.32
CA ARG A 295 20.61 5.60 21.42
C ARG A 295 19.15 5.61 20.96
N VAL A 296 18.84 4.93 19.85
CA VAL A 296 17.48 4.79 19.33
C VAL A 296 16.59 3.97 20.28
N ILE A 297 17.11 2.87 20.83
CA ILE A 297 16.40 2.05 21.81
C ILE A 297 16.06 2.86 23.07
N ASP A 298 17.01 3.65 23.56
CA ASP A 298 16.82 4.45 24.78
C ASP A 298 15.86 5.62 24.55
N ALA A 299 15.91 6.28 23.39
CA ALA A 299 14.93 7.29 22.99
C ALA A 299 13.50 6.70 22.90
N TYR A 300 13.36 5.52 22.30
CA TYR A 300 12.06 4.83 22.21
C TYR A 300 11.53 4.43 23.59
N ARG A 301 12.39 3.90 24.46
CA ARG A 301 12.03 3.55 25.84
C ARG A 301 11.63 4.77 26.65
N LYS A 302 12.31 5.91 26.48
CA LYS A 302 11.97 7.18 27.14
C LYS A 302 10.58 7.67 26.69
N GLY A 303 10.32 7.75 25.39
CA GLY A 303 9.02 8.16 24.87
C GLY A 303 7.88 7.21 25.26
N LYS A 304 8.14 5.91 25.37
CA LYS A 304 7.17 4.93 25.88
C LYS A 304 6.88 5.11 27.37
N ARG A 305 7.89 5.41 28.19
CA ARG A 305 7.73 5.72 29.62
C ARG A 305 6.97 7.02 29.83
N GLU A 306 7.21 8.03 29.02
CA GLU A 306 6.45 9.30 29.07
C GLU A 306 4.97 9.07 28.69
N LYS A 307 4.70 8.35 27.60
CA LYS A 307 3.31 8.02 27.20
C LYS A 307 2.55 7.20 28.24
N ASN A 308 3.22 6.22 28.88
CA ASN A 308 2.57 5.36 29.87
C ASN A 308 2.60 5.96 31.29
N GLY A 309 3.51 6.88 31.58
CA GLY A 309 3.70 7.48 32.91
C GLY A 309 2.82 8.70 33.17
N VAL A 310 2.46 9.46 32.13
CA VAL A 310 1.56 10.62 32.25
C VAL A 310 0.13 10.19 32.62
N GLY A 311 -0.30 8.99 32.22
CA GLY A 311 -1.61 8.46 32.58
C GLY A 311 -1.75 7.97 34.04
N VAL A 312 -0.64 7.70 34.74
CA VAL A 312 -0.70 7.18 36.13
C VAL A 312 -0.52 8.29 37.17
N LYS A 313 0.22 9.36 36.87
CA LYS A 313 0.35 10.50 37.79
C LYS A 313 -0.95 11.33 37.86
N ALA A 314 -1.62 11.56 36.73
CA ALA A 314 -2.87 12.32 36.70
C ALA A 314 -4.04 11.64 37.45
N LEU A 315 -3.94 10.33 37.73
CA LEU A 315 -4.95 9.57 38.48
C LEU A 315 -4.68 9.51 39.99
N LYS A 316 -3.44 9.76 40.44
CA LYS A 316 -3.11 9.82 41.87
C LYS A 316 -3.46 11.18 42.47
N ASP A 317 -3.22 12.26 41.74
CA ASP A 317 -3.50 13.62 42.23
C ASP A 317 -5.02 13.94 42.29
N THR A 318 -5.87 13.09 41.70
CA THR A 318 -7.34 13.22 41.76
C THR A 318 -8.01 12.32 42.81
N ILE A 319 -7.27 11.46 43.51
CA ILE A 319 -7.83 10.54 44.52
C ILE A 319 -7.55 11.02 45.96
N ASP A 320 -6.65 11.99 46.15
CA ASP A 320 -6.32 12.57 47.46
C ASP A 320 -6.94 13.98 47.69
N LEU A 321 -8.14 14.24 47.15
CA LEU A 321 -9.00 15.41 47.45
C LEU A 321 -10.38 14.94 47.93
#